data_AF-A0A3R8SJ49-F1
#
_entry.id   AF-A0A3R8SJ49-F1
#
_cell.length_a   1.000
_cell.length_b   1.000
_cell.length_c   1.000
_cell.angle_alpha   90.00
_cell.angle_beta   90.00
_cell.angle_gamma   90.00
#
_symmetry.space_group_name_H-M   'P 1'
#
loop_
_entity.id
_entity.type
_entity.pdbx_description
1 polymer ?
#
loop_
_entity_poly.entity_id
_entity_poly.type
_entity_poly.pdbx_seq_one_letter_code
_entity_poly.pdbx_strand_id
1 'polypeptide(L)'
;SLVFALYDGLRLATLLVCVGAANALANPHRLLKSLPGALYELGVAVVVALTFAPHLIADVQRLRAARRLRGRPDTGVRGLLQVGLPVLEGALERSVALAAAMDARGYGRTAEVPTAVRRTTSALTLGGLLGVCAGTYGLLTAEGGTYGVPVLLAGLAAALAGLRLGGRRTPRTRYRPDRWTARSLLVAGSGVAVAAALFLAGTTDPAALQPGVVPLVAPALPLRPAAAVLLGLLPAFLAPAPKELSS
;
A
#
# COMPACT_ATOMS: atom_id res chain seq x y z
N SER A 1 11.08 -35.12 -3.84
CA SER A 1 11.12 -34.19 -2.69
C SER A 1 11.89 -32.90 -3.00
N LEU A 2 13.10 -32.95 -3.61
CA LEU A 2 13.88 -31.75 -3.93
C LEU A 2 13.25 -30.82 -4.99
N VAL A 3 12.65 -31.40 -6.05
CA VAL A 3 11.99 -30.64 -7.13
C VAL A 3 10.78 -29.84 -6.61
N PHE A 4 9.99 -30.43 -5.72
CA PHE A 4 8.86 -29.75 -5.08
C PHE A 4 9.32 -28.54 -4.26
N ALA A 5 10.36 -28.71 -3.44
CA ALA A 5 10.94 -27.63 -2.65
C ALA A 5 11.53 -26.50 -3.54
N LEU A 6 12.10 -26.85 -4.69
CA LEU A 6 12.61 -25.88 -5.66
C LEU A 6 11.47 -25.06 -6.29
N TYR A 7 10.36 -25.70 -6.68
CA TYR A 7 9.19 -25.00 -7.23
C TYR A 7 8.53 -24.08 -6.19
N ASP A 8 8.36 -24.54 -4.95
CA ASP A 8 7.84 -23.70 -3.86
C ASP A 8 8.79 -22.54 -3.54
N GLY A 9 10.11 -22.78 -3.52
CA GLY A 9 11.12 -21.75 -3.35
C GLY A 9 11.05 -20.67 -4.44
N LEU A 10 10.92 -21.07 -5.71
CA LEU A 10 10.74 -20.15 -6.84
C LEU A 10 9.42 -19.38 -6.74
N ARG A 11 8.34 -20.00 -6.27
CA ARG A 11 7.05 -19.33 -6.04
C ARG A 11 7.15 -18.26 -4.96
N LEU A 12 7.82 -18.54 -3.85
CA LEU A 12 8.05 -17.55 -2.80
C LEU A 12 8.97 -16.42 -3.27
N ALA A 13 10.04 -16.75 -4.00
CA ALA A 13 10.96 -15.76 -4.55
C ALA A 13 10.26 -14.80 -5.52
N THR A 14 9.42 -15.33 -6.43
CA THR A 14 8.64 -14.51 -7.38
C THR A 14 7.64 -13.61 -6.65
N LEU A 15 6.91 -14.12 -5.65
CA LEU A 15 6.04 -13.30 -4.82
C LEU A 15 6.80 -12.14 -4.14
N LEU A 16 7.98 -12.43 -3.59
CA LEU A 16 8.80 -11.43 -2.90
C LEU A 16 9.33 -10.36 -3.88
N VAL A 17 9.74 -10.76 -5.09
CA VAL A 17 10.16 -9.82 -6.15
C VAL A 17 8.99 -8.94 -6.61
N CYS A 18 7.81 -9.51 -6.81
CA CYS A 18 6.62 -8.72 -7.20
C CYS A 18 6.23 -7.70 -6.13
N VAL A 19 6.21 -8.11 -4.85
CA VAL A 19 5.93 -7.21 -3.72
C VAL A 19 7.01 -6.13 -3.58
N GLY A 20 8.29 -6.51 -3.72
CA GLY A 20 9.40 -5.57 -3.70
C GLY A 20 9.33 -4.54 -4.82
N ALA A 21 9.02 -4.96 -6.05
CA ALA A 21 8.85 -4.08 -7.19
C ALA A 21 7.66 -3.13 -7.00
N ALA A 22 6.53 -3.62 -6.50
CA ALA A 22 5.36 -2.79 -6.20
C ALA A 22 5.70 -1.69 -5.17
N ASN A 23 6.41 -2.06 -4.09
CA ASN A 23 6.84 -1.11 -3.06
C ASN A 23 7.90 -0.11 -3.57
N ALA A 24 8.80 -0.53 -4.47
CA ALA A 24 9.79 0.36 -5.08
C ALA A 24 9.12 1.41 -6.01
N LEU A 25 8.06 1.03 -6.72
CA LEU A 25 7.28 1.92 -7.57
C LEU A 25 6.36 2.85 -6.76
N ALA A 26 5.92 2.41 -5.58
CA ALA A 26 5.02 3.14 -4.71
C ALA A 26 5.78 4.09 -3.77
N ASN A 27 5.76 5.39 -4.06
CA ASN A 27 6.28 6.38 -3.11
C ASN A 27 5.25 6.62 -1.98
N PRO A 28 5.56 6.31 -0.71
CA PRO A 28 4.62 6.45 0.42
C PRO A 28 4.11 7.89 0.59
N HIS A 29 4.94 8.91 0.34
CA HIS A 29 4.51 10.30 0.39
C HIS A 29 3.53 10.65 -0.74
N ARG A 30 3.70 10.06 -1.94
CA ARG A 30 2.74 10.25 -3.04
C ARG A 30 1.41 9.56 -2.74
N LEU A 31 1.45 8.35 -2.18
CA LEU A 31 0.28 7.61 -1.70
C LEU A 31 -0.52 8.44 -0.68
N LEU A 32 0.15 9.06 0.29
CA LEU A 32 -0.52 9.92 1.26
C LEU A 32 -1.12 11.17 0.63
N LYS A 33 -0.47 11.73 -0.39
CA LYS A 33 -0.99 12.90 -1.13
C LYS A 33 -2.20 12.55 -2.00
N SER A 34 -2.31 11.31 -2.47
CA SER A 34 -3.43 10.81 -3.27
C SER A 34 -4.58 10.25 -2.44
N LEU A 35 -4.45 10.19 -1.10
CA LEU A 35 -5.55 9.79 -0.22
C LEU A 35 -6.77 10.70 -0.43
N PRO A 36 -7.98 10.11 -0.58
CA PRO A 36 -9.21 10.88 -0.67
C PRO A 36 -9.49 11.64 0.62
N GLY A 37 -10.23 12.74 0.51
CA GLY A 37 -10.62 13.60 1.64
C GLY A 37 -11.33 12.90 2.79
N ALA A 38 -11.95 11.72 2.56
CA ALA A 38 -12.51 10.90 3.64
C ALA A 38 -11.46 10.38 4.63
N LEU A 39 -10.21 10.23 4.19
CA LEU A 39 -9.09 9.80 5.00
C LEU A 39 -8.21 10.99 5.40
N TYR A 40 -8.71 12.22 5.32
CA TYR A 40 -7.91 13.42 5.60
C TYR A 40 -7.30 13.40 7.01
N GLU A 41 -8.08 13.06 8.02
CA GLU A 41 -7.60 12.98 9.41
C GLU A 41 -6.50 11.93 9.58
N LEU A 42 -6.71 10.73 9.00
CA LEU A 42 -5.71 9.67 8.97
C LEU A 42 -4.47 10.08 8.16
N GLY A 43 -4.66 10.75 7.02
CA GLY A 43 -3.58 11.22 6.16
C GLY A 43 -2.70 12.25 6.86
N VAL A 44 -3.30 13.21 7.56
CA VAL A 44 -2.57 14.18 8.39
C VAL A 44 -1.81 13.46 9.50
N ALA A 45 -2.45 12.54 10.23
CA ALA A 45 -1.79 11.76 11.28
C ALA A 45 -0.58 10.98 10.75
N VAL A 46 -0.71 10.31 9.61
CA VAL A 46 0.39 9.54 9.01
C VAL A 46 1.49 10.46 8.49
N VAL A 47 1.17 11.58 7.85
CA VAL A 47 2.18 12.54 7.37
C VAL A 47 2.97 13.13 8.55
N VAL A 48 2.29 13.48 9.64
CA VAL A 48 2.92 13.95 10.88
C VAL A 48 3.82 12.85 11.46
N ALA A 49 3.32 11.62 11.55
CA ALA A 49 4.10 10.48 12.03
C ALA A 49 5.36 10.22 11.18
N LEU A 50 5.24 10.26 9.84
CA LEU A 50 6.39 10.10 8.93
C LEU A 50 7.41 11.24 9.07
N THR A 51 6.95 12.44 9.40
CA THR A 51 7.85 13.57 9.65
C THR A 51 8.52 13.44 11.02
N PHE A 52 7.82 12.99 12.04
CA PHE A 52 8.38 12.83 13.39
C PHE A 52 9.26 11.60 13.57
N ALA A 53 9.00 10.50 12.85
CA ALA A 53 9.80 9.28 12.91
C ALA A 53 11.33 9.52 12.79
N PRO A 54 11.86 10.24 11.77
CA PRO A 54 13.29 10.48 11.67
C PRO A 54 13.84 11.33 12.82
N HIS A 55 13.06 12.28 13.34
CA HIS A 55 13.47 13.10 14.49
C HIS A 55 13.61 12.26 15.77
N LEU A 56 12.66 11.36 16.02
CA LEU A 56 12.70 10.44 17.17
C LEU A 56 13.89 9.48 17.07
N ILE A 57 14.19 8.96 15.88
CA ILE A 57 15.37 8.11 15.65
C ILE A 57 16.65 8.88 15.98
N ALA A 58 16.77 10.13 15.51
CA ALA A 58 17.93 10.96 15.79
C ALA A 58 18.08 11.27 17.30
N ASP A 59 16.98 11.54 18.01
CA ASP A 59 16.99 11.74 19.46
C ASP A 59 17.44 10.49 20.22
N VAL A 60 16.92 9.32 19.84
CA VAL A 60 17.33 8.03 20.39
C VAL A 60 18.83 7.79 20.17
N GLN A 61 19.33 8.04 18.95
CA GLN A 61 20.75 7.88 18.62
C GLN A 61 21.63 8.83 19.43
N ARG A 62 21.27 10.12 19.53
CA ARG A 62 21.97 11.11 20.36
C ARG A 62 22.02 10.68 21.83
N LEU A 63 20.90 10.22 22.37
CA LEU A 63 20.80 9.85 23.78
C LEU A 63 21.52 8.53 24.10
N ARG A 64 21.58 7.60 23.16
CA ARG A 64 22.43 6.39 23.26
C ARG A 64 23.91 6.75 23.22
N ALA A 65 24.33 7.61 22.29
CA ALA A 65 25.72 8.06 22.18
C ALA A 65 26.19 8.79 23.46
N ALA A 66 25.37 9.72 23.98
CA ALA A 66 25.68 10.43 25.23
C ALA A 66 25.83 9.50 26.43
N ARG A 67 25.09 8.38 26.46
CA ARG A 67 25.23 7.37 27.53
C ARG A 67 26.45 6.48 27.39
N ARG A 68 26.81 6.10 26.17
CA ARG A 68 28.05 5.39 25.89
C ARG A 68 29.26 6.18 26.38
N LEU A 69 29.26 7.50 26.15
CA LEU A 69 30.29 8.41 26.67
C LEU A 69 30.31 8.49 28.21
N ARG A 70 29.19 8.22 28.88
CA ARG A 70 29.08 8.19 30.36
C ARG A 70 29.30 6.80 30.96
N GLY A 71 29.74 5.82 30.17
CA GLY A 71 29.95 4.43 30.63
C GLY A 71 28.67 3.73 31.12
N ARG A 72 27.49 4.27 30.79
CA ARG A 72 26.21 3.72 31.24
C ARG A 72 25.72 2.64 30.27
N PRO A 73 25.21 1.50 30.76
CA PRO A 73 24.68 0.46 29.90
C PRO A 73 23.47 0.99 29.10
N ASP A 74 23.49 0.79 27.78
CA ASP A 74 22.44 1.18 26.85
C ASP A 74 21.56 -0.01 26.41
N THR A 75 21.87 -1.23 26.89
CA THR A 75 21.16 -2.47 26.59
C THR A 75 20.26 -2.94 27.75
N GLY A 76 19.24 -3.74 27.42
CA GLY A 76 18.28 -4.29 28.38
C GLY A 76 17.10 -3.37 28.72
N VAL A 77 16.15 -3.89 29.49
CA VAL A 77 14.87 -3.20 29.82
C VAL A 77 15.11 -1.88 30.56
N ARG A 78 16.07 -1.85 31.49
CA ARG A 78 16.47 -0.62 32.19
C ARG A 78 17.09 0.41 31.24
N GLY A 79 17.94 -0.03 30.31
CA GLY A 79 18.49 0.83 29.26
C GLY A 79 17.39 1.42 28.39
N LEU A 80 16.44 0.58 27.96
CA LEU A 80 15.28 0.99 27.18
C LEU A 80 14.42 2.01 27.90
N LEU A 81 14.04 1.80 29.16
CA LEU A 81 13.24 2.77 29.93
C LEU A 81 13.97 4.11 30.08
N GLN A 82 15.28 4.07 30.31
CA GLN A 82 16.11 5.29 30.42
C GLN A 82 16.33 6.00 29.08
N VAL A 83 16.18 5.34 27.91
CA VAL A 83 16.15 6.00 26.58
C VAL A 83 14.76 6.46 26.23
N GLY A 84 13.77 5.60 26.47
CA GLY A 84 12.39 5.79 26.09
C GLY A 84 11.78 6.97 26.82
N LEU A 85 11.94 7.06 28.15
CA LEU A 85 11.27 8.09 28.94
C LEU A 85 11.65 9.52 28.48
N PRO A 86 12.93 9.90 28.33
CA PRO A 86 13.28 11.24 27.84
C PRO A 86 12.88 11.50 26.38
N VAL A 87 12.89 10.46 25.53
CA VAL A 87 12.46 10.59 24.13
C VAL A 87 10.95 10.78 24.04
N LEU A 88 10.18 10.10 24.89
CA LEU A 88 8.73 10.27 24.99
C LEU A 88 8.38 11.65 25.54
N GLU A 89 9.09 12.13 26.56
CA GLU A 89 8.95 13.49 27.08
C GLU A 89 9.18 14.53 25.96
N GLY A 90 10.31 14.46 25.25
CA GLY A 90 10.58 15.34 24.11
C GLY A 90 9.63 15.15 22.92
N ALA A 91 9.02 13.97 22.77
CA ALA A 91 7.96 13.74 21.78
C ALA A 91 6.64 14.41 22.21
N LEU A 92 6.30 14.37 23.50
CA LEU A 92 5.12 15.01 24.08
C LEU A 92 5.21 16.53 24.01
N GLU A 93 6.36 17.12 24.34
CA GLU A 93 6.57 18.57 24.20
C GLU A 93 6.37 19.03 22.74
N ARG A 94 6.93 18.29 21.78
CA ARG A 94 6.76 18.60 20.36
C ARG A 94 5.34 18.34 19.85
N SER A 95 4.65 17.31 20.35
CA SER A 95 3.26 17.06 19.96
C SER A 95 2.32 18.15 20.49
N VAL A 96 2.54 18.65 21.70
CA VAL A 96 1.81 19.79 22.28
C VAL A 96 2.10 21.07 21.48
N ALA A 97 3.36 21.35 21.18
CA ALA A 97 3.73 22.50 20.36
C ALA A 97 3.13 22.43 18.94
N LEU A 98 3.14 21.24 18.33
CA LEU A 98 2.49 21.02 17.04
C LEU A 98 0.98 21.19 17.12
N ALA A 99 0.32 20.65 18.15
CA ALA A 99 -1.12 20.81 18.35
C ALA A 99 -1.52 22.28 18.44
N ALA A 100 -0.81 23.08 19.26
CA ALA A 100 -1.04 24.51 19.37
C ALA A 100 -0.86 25.25 18.02
N ALA A 101 0.17 24.89 17.25
CA ALA A 101 0.41 25.46 15.92
C ALA A 101 -0.68 25.05 14.90
N MET A 102 -1.22 23.84 15.02
CA MET A 102 -2.31 23.34 14.18
C MET A 102 -3.62 24.07 14.47
N ASP A 103 -3.95 24.27 15.76
CA ASP A 103 -5.13 25.03 16.20
C ASP A 103 -5.07 26.48 15.72
N ALA A 104 -3.91 27.14 15.86
CA ALA A 104 -3.72 28.52 15.38
C ALA A 104 -3.91 28.67 13.86
N ARG A 105 -3.54 27.64 13.09
CA ARG A 105 -3.77 27.59 11.63
C ARG A 105 -5.19 27.17 11.26
N GLY A 106 -6.04 26.87 12.25
CA GLY A 106 -7.43 26.47 12.05
C GLY A 106 -7.61 25.02 11.60
N TYR A 107 -6.60 24.16 11.76
CA TYR A 107 -6.80 22.72 11.62
C TYR A 107 -7.78 22.22 12.70
N GLY A 108 -8.62 21.24 12.38
CA GLY A 108 -9.64 20.71 13.31
C GLY A 108 -11.01 21.40 13.23
N ARG A 109 -11.12 22.59 12.60
CA ARG A 109 -12.42 23.10 12.12
C ARG A 109 -12.87 22.20 10.97
N THR A 110 -13.68 21.21 11.29
CA THR A 110 -14.27 20.30 10.31
C THR A 110 -15.02 21.13 9.27
N ALA A 111 -14.71 20.91 7.99
CA ALA A 111 -15.64 21.33 6.95
C ALA A 111 -16.99 20.70 7.31
N GLU A 112 -18.06 21.49 7.35
CA GLU A 112 -19.40 21.02 7.71
C GLU A 112 -19.88 20.01 6.66
N VAL A 113 -19.51 18.73 6.84
CA VAL A 113 -19.95 17.65 5.98
C VAL A 113 -21.20 17.03 6.60
N PRO A 114 -22.33 16.97 5.86
CA PRO A 114 -23.56 16.35 6.37
C PRO A 114 -23.30 14.94 6.90
N THR A 115 -23.89 14.62 8.07
CA THR A 115 -23.76 13.32 8.74
C THR A 115 -24.17 12.15 7.84
N ALA A 116 -25.21 12.34 7.02
CA ALA A 116 -25.66 11.37 6.03
C ALA A 116 -24.56 11.05 5.00
N VAL A 117 -23.89 12.07 4.48
CA VAL A 117 -22.78 11.90 3.54
C VAL A 117 -21.64 11.14 4.23
N ARG A 118 -21.27 11.51 5.46
CA ARG A 118 -20.23 10.79 6.22
C ARG A 118 -20.53 9.28 6.33
N ARG A 119 -21.76 8.93 6.76
CA ARG A 119 -22.20 7.54 6.91
C ARG A 119 -22.25 6.78 5.59
N THR A 120 -22.75 7.38 4.51
CA THR A 120 -22.81 6.69 3.20
C THR A 120 -21.43 6.37 2.67
N THR A 121 -20.45 7.27 2.82
CA THR A 121 -19.07 6.95 2.43
C THR A 121 -18.44 5.88 3.28
N SER A 122 -18.60 5.93 4.62
CA SER A 122 -18.09 4.84 5.48
C SER A 122 -18.73 3.50 5.11
N ALA A 123 -20.04 3.47 4.86
CA ALA A 123 -20.76 2.28 4.44
C ALA A 123 -20.29 1.78 3.06
N LEU A 124 -20.12 2.67 2.08
CA LEU A 124 -19.62 2.34 0.75
C LEU A 124 -18.17 1.82 0.79
N THR A 125 -17.30 2.43 1.59
CA THR A 125 -15.90 1.99 1.71
C THR A 125 -15.79 0.66 2.44
N LEU A 126 -16.49 0.50 3.57
CA LEU A 126 -16.44 -0.75 4.35
C LEU A 126 -17.16 -1.88 3.60
N GLY A 127 -18.36 -1.61 3.08
CA GLY A 127 -19.11 -2.58 2.27
C GLY A 127 -18.37 -2.94 0.99
N GLY A 128 -17.71 -1.98 0.34
CA GLY A 128 -16.87 -2.24 -0.82
C GLY A 128 -15.67 -3.13 -0.49
N LEU A 129 -14.97 -2.86 0.62
CA LEU A 129 -13.84 -3.68 1.07
C LEU A 129 -14.29 -5.11 1.41
N LEU A 130 -15.40 -5.25 2.14
CA LEU A 130 -16.01 -6.55 2.42
C LEU A 130 -16.44 -7.28 1.15
N GLY A 131 -16.98 -6.55 0.16
CA GLY A 131 -17.33 -7.10 -1.16
C GLY A 131 -16.10 -7.58 -1.94
N VAL A 132 -14.99 -6.86 -1.89
CA VAL A 132 -13.72 -7.30 -2.49
C VAL A 132 -13.21 -8.56 -1.79
N CYS A 133 -13.26 -8.63 -0.46
CA CYS A 133 -12.90 -9.84 0.29
C CYS A 133 -13.79 -11.03 -0.07
N ALA A 134 -15.12 -10.84 -0.07
CA ALA A 134 -16.08 -11.89 -0.42
C ALA A 134 -15.96 -12.34 -1.88
N GLY A 135 -15.74 -11.40 -2.80
CA GLY A 135 -15.52 -11.68 -4.22
C GLY A 135 -14.22 -12.44 -4.46
N THR A 136 -13.13 -12.03 -3.81
CA THR A 136 -11.83 -12.73 -3.89
C THR A 136 -11.96 -14.14 -3.32
N TYR A 137 -12.64 -14.30 -2.18
CA TYR A 137 -12.94 -15.60 -1.62
C TYR A 137 -13.75 -16.47 -2.59
N GLY A 138 -14.81 -15.91 -3.18
CA GLY A 138 -15.61 -16.60 -4.20
C GLY A 138 -14.78 -17.10 -5.38
N LEU A 139 -13.85 -16.28 -5.88
CA LEU A 139 -12.92 -16.66 -6.95
C LEU A 139 -11.95 -17.78 -6.57
N LEU A 140 -11.66 -17.97 -5.29
CA LEU A 140 -10.78 -19.02 -4.79
C LEU A 140 -11.54 -20.33 -4.48
N THR A 141 -12.87 -20.30 -4.46
CA THR A 141 -13.71 -21.49 -4.22
C THR A 141 -14.16 -22.14 -5.52
N ALA A 142 -14.24 -23.47 -5.56
CA ALA A 142 -14.69 -24.22 -6.75
C ALA A 142 -16.15 -23.92 -7.16
N GLU A 143 -17.00 -23.58 -6.18
CA GLU A 143 -18.42 -23.26 -6.39
C GLU A 143 -18.66 -21.76 -6.72
N GLY A 144 -17.66 -20.91 -6.52
CA GLY A 144 -17.80 -19.45 -6.61
C GLY A 144 -17.55 -18.83 -7.97
N GLY A 145 -17.40 -19.63 -9.03
CA GLY A 145 -17.07 -19.14 -10.37
C GLY A 145 -18.07 -18.15 -10.96
N THR A 146 -19.36 -18.25 -10.63
CA THR A 146 -20.42 -17.38 -11.18
C THR A 146 -20.65 -16.10 -10.38
N TYR A 147 -20.50 -16.14 -9.05
CA TYR A 147 -20.76 -14.98 -8.18
C TYR A 147 -19.48 -14.23 -7.75
N GLY A 148 -18.30 -14.85 -7.81
CA GLY A 148 -17.04 -14.24 -7.37
C GLY A 148 -16.67 -12.98 -8.16
N VAL A 149 -16.74 -13.04 -9.50
CA VAL A 149 -16.47 -11.89 -10.38
C VAL A 149 -17.44 -10.72 -10.16
N PRO A 150 -18.78 -10.91 -10.23
CA PRO A 150 -19.71 -9.79 -10.06
C PRO A 150 -19.66 -9.20 -8.64
N VAL A 151 -19.46 -10.03 -7.59
CA VAL A 151 -19.31 -9.54 -6.21
C VAL A 151 -18.02 -8.74 -6.06
N LEU A 152 -16.91 -9.18 -6.67
CA LEU A 152 -15.65 -8.45 -6.65
C LEU A 152 -15.75 -7.11 -7.39
N LEU A 153 -16.40 -7.08 -8.56
CA LEU A 153 -16.62 -5.85 -9.32
C LEU A 153 -17.54 -4.88 -8.58
N ALA A 154 -18.62 -5.39 -7.97
CA ALA A 154 -19.53 -4.57 -7.17
C ALA A 154 -18.83 -4.01 -5.91
N GLY A 155 -18.03 -4.83 -5.22
CA GLY A 155 -17.22 -4.41 -4.08
C GLY A 155 -16.20 -3.34 -4.46
N LEU A 156 -15.49 -3.53 -5.58
CA LEU A 156 -14.54 -2.56 -6.11
C LEU A 156 -15.24 -1.24 -6.49
N ALA A 157 -16.37 -1.30 -7.18
CA ALA A 157 -17.15 -0.13 -7.55
C ALA A 157 -17.67 0.62 -6.32
N ALA A 158 -18.18 -0.08 -5.31
CA ALA A 158 -18.63 0.50 -4.05
C ALA A 158 -17.47 1.17 -3.30
N ALA A 159 -16.30 0.53 -3.23
CA ALA A 159 -15.11 1.10 -2.63
C ALA A 159 -14.66 2.38 -3.37
N LEU A 160 -14.56 2.34 -4.70
CA LEU A 160 -14.19 3.50 -5.53
C LEU A 160 -15.21 4.64 -5.41
N ALA A 161 -16.50 4.34 -5.37
CA ALA A 161 -17.56 5.30 -5.15
C ALA A 161 -17.43 5.97 -3.77
N GLY A 162 -17.21 5.17 -2.72
CA GLY A 162 -16.93 5.66 -1.36
C GLY A 162 -15.72 6.60 -1.33
N LEU A 163 -14.60 6.22 -1.97
CA LEU A 163 -13.40 7.04 -2.05
C LEU A 163 -13.64 8.34 -2.84
N ARG A 164 -14.39 8.30 -3.95
CA ARG A 164 -14.74 9.49 -4.76
C ARG A 164 -15.66 10.45 -3.99
N LEU A 165 -16.70 9.94 -3.35
CA LEU A 165 -17.61 10.72 -2.49
C LEU A 165 -16.87 11.32 -1.29
N GLY A 166 -15.89 10.59 -0.76
CA GLY A 166 -14.95 11.07 0.24
C GLY A 166 -14.03 12.20 -0.24
N GLY A 167 -13.55 12.11 -1.48
CA GLY A 167 -12.63 13.07 -2.09
C GLY A 167 -13.23 14.47 -2.28
N ARG A 168 -14.55 14.57 -2.52
CA ARG A 168 -15.25 15.84 -2.74
C ARG A 168 -15.44 16.70 -1.49
N ARG A 169 -15.04 16.19 -0.31
CA ARG A 169 -15.28 16.82 1.01
C ARG A 169 -14.22 17.83 1.44
N THR A 170 -13.07 17.85 0.77
CA THR A 170 -11.96 18.71 1.17
C THR A 170 -11.99 19.99 0.33
N PRO A 171 -12.34 21.16 0.90
CA PRO A 171 -12.15 22.42 0.21
C PRO A 171 -10.66 22.62 -0.03
N ARG A 172 -10.23 22.51 -1.29
CA ARG A 172 -8.84 22.77 -1.71
C ARG A 172 -8.80 24.12 -2.41
N THR A 173 -8.17 25.11 -1.77
CA THR A 173 -8.04 26.48 -2.30
C THR A 173 -6.99 26.60 -3.40
N ARG A 174 -6.02 25.67 -3.48
CA ARG A 174 -5.07 25.56 -4.59
C ARG A 174 -4.70 24.10 -4.84
N TYR A 175 -5.38 23.45 -5.78
CA TYR A 175 -5.03 22.10 -6.23
C TYR A 175 -4.08 22.18 -7.42
N ARG A 176 -2.86 21.63 -7.29
CA ARG A 176 -1.97 21.39 -8.43
C ARG A 176 -2.08 19.89 -8.78
N PRO A 177 -2.82 19.52 -9.84
CA PRO A 177 -3.05 18.12 -10.17
C PRO A 177 -1.74 17.41 -10.43
N ASP A 178 -1.57 16.20 -9.90
CA ASP A 178 -0.53 15.30 -10.39
C ASP A 178 -1.00 14.80 -11.76
N ARG A 179 -0.27 15.15 -12.81
CA ARG A 179 -0.69 14.84 -14.19
C ARG A 179 -0.41 13.37 -14.46
N TRP A 180 -1.45 12.64 -14.86
CA TRP A 180 -1.28 11.30 -15.40
C TRP A 180 -0.38 11.39 -16.63
N THR A 181 0.79 10.78 -16.54
CA THR A 181 1.76 10.74 -17.63
C THR A 181 1.50 9.49 -18.47
N ALA A 182 1.84 9.49 -19.75
CA ALA A 182 1.71 8.29 -20.59
C ALA A 182 2.36 7.06 -19.94
N ARG A 183 3.50 7.25 -19.25
CA ARG A 183 4.17 6.20 -18.46
C ARG A 183 3.31 5.66 -17.31
N SER A 184 2.61 6.52 -16.55
CA SER A 184 1.75 6.05 -15.47
C SER A 184 0.51 5.30 -15.99
N LEU A 185 0.00 5.69 -17.16
CA LEU A 185 -1.05 4.94 -17.85
C LEU A 185 -0.56 3.58 -18.36
N LEU A 186 0.65 3.52 -18.92
CA LEU A 186 1.24 2.26 -19.39
C LEU A 186 1.50 1.28 -18.24
N VAL A 187 2.01 1.77 -17.10
CA VAL A 187 2.23 0.95 -15.89
C VAL A 187 0.91 0.45 -15.30
N ALA A 188 -0.11 1.32 -15.22
CA ALA A 188 -1.43 0.91 -14.75
C ALA A 188 -2.08 -0.08 -15.73
N GLY A 189 -1.98 0.19 -17.03
CA GLY A 189 -2.52 -0.65 -18.09
C GLY A 189 -1.83 -2.02 -18.15
N SER A 190 -0.51 -2.09 -17.98
CA SER A 190 0.21 -3.37 -17.93
C SER A 190 -0.22 -4.21 -16.73
N GLY A 191 -0.40 -3.60 -15.55
CA GLY A 191 -0.90 -4.31 -14.37
C GLY A 191 -2.30 -4.90 -14.57
N VAL A 192 -3.23 -4.11 -15.14
CA VAL A 192 -4.60 -4.56 -15.46
C VAL A 192 -4.58 -5.65 -16.53
N ALA A 193 -3.77 -5.50 -17.57
CA ALA A 193 -3.64 -6.49 -18.65
C ALA A 193 -3.10 -7.83 -18.13
N VAL A 194 -2.09 -7.80 -17.25
CA VAL A 194 -1.54 -9.01 -16.62
C VAL A 194 -2.58 -9.68 -15.72
N ALA A 195 -3.29 -8.91 -14.89
CA ALA A 195 -4.33 -9.45 -14.02
C ALA A 195 -5.45 -10.12 -14.85
N ALA A 196 -5.92 -9.46 -15.91
CA ALA A 196 -6.94 -10.00 -16.80
C ALA A 196 -6.45 -11.26 -17.54
N ALA A 197 -5.21 -11.25 -18.06
CA ALA A 197 -4.64 -12.39 -18.77
C ALA A 197 -4.43 -13.61 -17.86
N LEU A 198 -3.97 -13.41 -16.62
CA LEU A 198 -3.83 -14.49 -15.64
C LEU A 198 -5.18 -15.01 -15.16
N PHE A 199 -6.17 -14.13 -14.99
CA PHE A 199 -7.54 -14.52 -14.66
C PHE A 199 -8.16 -15.38 -15.78
N LEU A 200 -8.06 -14.93 -17.02
CA LEU A 200 -8.53 -15.68 -18.19
C LEU A 200 -7.81 -17.03 -18.30
N ALA A 201 -6.49 -17.06 -18.16
CA ALA A 201 -5.71 -18.30 -18.16
C ALA A 201 -6.18 -19.28 -17.07
N GLY A 202 -6.47 -18.78 -15.86
CA GLY A 202 -7.01 -19.57 -14.76
C GLY A 202 -8.39 -20.16 -15.03
N THR A 203 -9.24 -19.46 -15.79
CA THR A 203 -10.57 -19.96 -16.17
C THR A 203 -10.55 -20.93 -17.34
N THR A 204 -9.61 -20.77 -18.30
CA THR A 204 -9.57 -21.58 -19.53
C THR A 204 -8.67 -22.80 -19.41
N ASP A 205 -7.60 -22.74 -18.62
CA ASP A 205 -6.64 -23.84 -18.48
C ASP A 205 -5.94 -23.83 -17.10
N PRO A 206 -6.63 -24.33 -16.04
CA PRO A 206 -6.07 -24.40 -14.69
C PRO A 206 -4.79 -25.26 -14.60
N ALA A 207 -4.70 -26.28 -15.46
CA ALA A 207 -3.57 -27.22 -15.50
C ALA A 207 -2.29 -26.57 -16.04
N ALA A 208 -2.40 -25.59 -16.97
CA ALA A 208 -1.25 -24.83 -17.45
C ALA A 208 -0.61 -23.91 -16.38
N LEU A 209 -1.34 -23.59 -15.31
CA LEU A 209 -0.84 -22.77 -14.18
C LEU A 209 -0.29 -23.62 -13.02
N GLN A 210 -0.53 -24.93 -13.04
CA GLN A 210 0.01 -25.91 -12.10
C GLN A 210 0.91 -26.87 -12.87
N PRO A 211 2.20 -26.54 -13.10
CA PRO A 211 3.11 -27.48 -13.73
C PRO A 211 3.13 -28.79 -12.94
N GLY A 212 2.67 -29.86 -13.58
CA GLY A 212 2.58 -31.18 -12.98
C GLY A 212 3.96 -31.65 -12.53
N VAL A 213 4.11 -31.93 -11.24
CA VAL A 213 5.39 -32.35 -10.65
C VAL A 213 5.66 -33.85 -10.87
N VAL A 214 4.63 -34.59 -11.31
CA VAL A 214 4.68 -36.03 -11.61
C VAL A 214 3.69 -36.35 -12.74
N PRO A 215 4.09 -36.98 -13.86
CA PRO A 215 5.46 -37.31 -14.28
C PRO A 215 6.27 -36.08 -14.75
N LEU A 216 7.61 -36.17 -14.75
CA LEU A 216 8.52 -35.14 -15.28
C LEU A 216 8.38 -35.04 -16.81
N VAL A 217 7.37 -34.30 -17.27
CA VAL A 217 7.24 -33.88 -18.66
C VAL A 217 7.77 -32.46 -18.74
N ALA A 218 8.52 -32.13 -19.81
CA ALA A 218 8.94 -30.76 -20.05
C ALA A 218 7.69 -29.86 -20.04
N PRO A 219 7.58 -28.89 -19.12
CA PRO A 219 6.40 -28.06 -19.03
C PRO A 219 6.25 -27.35 -20.37
N ALA A 220 5.13 -27.59 -21.06
CA ALA A 220 4.79 -26.86 -22.27
C ALA A 220 4.67 -25.40 -21.85
N LEU A 221 5.67 -24.58 -22.17
CA LEU A 221 5.67 -23.14 -21.91
C LEU A 221 4.39 -22.57 -22.54
N PRO A 222 3.36 -22.28 -21.75
CA PRO A 222 2.13 -21.80 -22.33
C PRO A 222 2.45 -20.37 -22.76
N LEU A 223 2.53 -20.16 -24.08
CA LEU A 223 3.02 -18.92 -24.68
C LEU A 223 2.21 -17.70 -24.23
N ARG A 224 0.93 -17.90 -23.89
CA ARG A 224 0.00 -16.86 -23.41
C ARG A 224 0.35 -16.32 -22.01
N PRO A 225 0.47 -17.15 -20.94
CA PRO A 225 0.93 -16.66 -19.64
C PRO A 225 2.38 -16.19 -19.66
N ALA A 226 3.26 -16.80 -20.47
CA ALA A 226 4.61 -16.29 -20.66
C ALA A 226 4.62 -14.86 -21.25
N ALA A 227 3.80 -14.60 -22.28
CA ALA A 227 3.62 -13.26 -22.84
C ALA A 227 3.00 -12.27 -21.85
N ALA A 228 2.06 -12.72 -20.99
CA ALA A 228 1.52 -11.89 -19.92
C ALA A 228 2.59 -11.50 -18.89
N VAL A 229 3.43 -12.44 -18.46
CA VAL A 229 4.55 -12.14 -17.54
C VAL A 229 5.54 -11.16 -18.18
N LEU A 230 5.83 -11.28 -19.48
CA LEU A 230 6.67 -10.33 -20.21
C LEU A 230 6.05 -8.92 -20.28
N LEU A 231 4.72 -8.81 -20.43
CA LEU A 231 4.01 -7.53 -20.31
C LEU A 231 4.08 -6.97 -18.88
N GLY A 232 4.13 -7.83 -17.86
CA GLY A 232 4.37 -7.43 -16.46
C GLY A 232 5.77 -6.89 -16.18
N LEU A 233 6.73 -7.14 -17.06
CA LEU A 233 8.08 -6.58 -16.98
C LEU A 233 8.23 -5.21 -17.65
N LEU A 234 7.25 -4.75 -18.44
CA LEU A 234 7.26 -3.41 -19.05
C LEU A 234 7.47 -2.26 -18.04
N PRO A 235 6.86 -2.28 -16.83
CA PRO A 235 7.13 -1.27 -15.81
C PRO A 235 8.59 -1.20 -15.38
N ALA A 236 9.35 -2.31 -15.40
CA ALA A 236 10.76 -2.31 -15.01
C ALA A 236 11.63 -1.46 -15.96
N PHE A 237 11.24 -1.37 -17.23
CA PHE A 237 11.93 -0.56 -18.24
C PHE A 237 11.36 0.86 -18.38
N LEU A 238 10.11 1.06 -17.97
CA LEU A 238 9.39 2.35 -18.10
C LEU A 238 9.36 3.17 -16.80
N ALA A 239 9.70 2.57 -15.65
CA ALA A 239 9.75 3.24 -14.37
C ALA A 239 10.79 4.37 -14.42
N PRO A 240 10.42 5.62 -14.09
CA PRO A 240 11.39 6.70 -14.03
C PRO A 240 12.43 6.42 -12.94
N ALA A 241 13.71 6.63 -13.24
CA ALA A 241 14.77 6.63 -12.24
C ALA A 241 14.38 7.52 -11.05
N PRO A 242 14.70 7.13 -9.80
CA PRO A 242 14.40 7.94 -8.63
C PRO A 242 14.96 9.35 -8.86
N LYS A 243 14.12 10.37 -8.78
CA LYS A 243 14.63 11.75 -8.74
C LYS A 243 15.41 11.89 -7.44
N GLU A 244 16.73 11.97 -7.55
CA GLU A 244 17.56 12.40 -6.43
C GLU A 244 17.02 13.74 -5.93
N LEU A 245 16.76 13.80 -4.62
CA LEU A 245 16.47 15.05 -3.93
C LEU A 245 17.75 15.89 -4.04
N SER A 246 17.74 16.89 -4.92
CA SER A 246 18.78 17.91 -4.95
C SER A 246 18.89 18.52 -3.55
N SER A 247 20.04 18.32 -2.93
CA SER A 247 20.48 18.94 -1.68
C SER A 247 20.44 20.46 -1.73
#